data_AF-A0A3N9RAX3-F1
#
_entry.id   AF-A0A3N9RAX3-F1
#
_cell.length_a   1.000
_cell.length_b   1.000
_cell.length_c   1.000
_cell.angle_alpha   90.00
_cell.angle_beta   90.00
_cell.angle_gamma   90.00
#
_symmetry.space_group_name_H-M   'P 1'
#
loop_
_entity.id
_entity.type
_entity.pdbx_description
1 polymer ?
#
loop_
_entity_poly.entity_id
_entity_poly.type
_entity_poly.pdbx_seq_one_letter_code
_entity_poly.pdbx_strand_id
1 'polypeptide(L)'
;MLTHARGREAARMAFPLDADGYRALHKHLFQDLYDWAGEDRTVNIGKGGSLFAHAPYVANALAAVFKDLASQSHLKGLPREEFYDRLGHHLNELNAVHPFREGNGRTMRHHAAQVARDAGHSLRIASIDRQMWMDASRHGFTTGDHRPLSAVLAAAAHERDEPVTPRTGPGGMAFLPPRDPPTGQRYRLSLDKARSELERYLPAARTEAADRLQKLVKDSAPASQIAAARMELAYMRHAKGPVYQSHLLIYLGQRDVDAVISDKQTPLQRVREIGAALATRINAQQPAQVQRAVRSLERPVLPPGQSPAHDRLADLFLKNAAEQNRSDPHLAGAQAIVDQVQAVSRQRGDGPRLMEGTIDAARTSIAANIRAGRPFEDGLTLPTQDRSKPPAPDKSRGR
;
A
#
# COMPACT_ATOMS: atom_id res chain seq x y z
N MET A 1 4.28 -30.71 -6.24
CA MET A 1 4.22 -29.95 -4.97
C MET A 1 5.34 -28.90 -4.87
N LEU A 2 6.58 -29.21 -5.27
CA LEU A 2 7.74 -28.29 -5.18
C LEU A 2 7.57 -26.96 -5.93
N THR A 3 7.18 -26.97 -7.20
CA THR A 3 6.99 -25.73 -8.00
C THR A 3 5.86 -24.82 -7.48
N HIS A 4 4.85 -25.39 -6.83
CA HIS A 4 3.78 -24.60 -6.20
C HIS A 4 4.27 -23.89 -4.93
N ALA A 5 5.20 -24.50 -4.18
CA ALA A 5 5.84 -23.85 -3.03
C ALA A 5 6.70 -22.67 -3.49
N ARG A 6 7.59 -22.89 -4.47
CA ARG A 6 8.40 -21.82 -5.10
C ARG A 6 7.53 -20.72 -5.71
N GLY A 7 6.42 -21.07 -6.36
CA GLY A 7 5.48 -20.07 -6.88
C GLY A 7 4.89 -19.15 -5.81
N ARG A 8 4.68 -19.65 -4.58
CA ARG A 8 4.24 -18.83 -3.43
C ARG A 8 5.36 -17.95 -2.88
N GLU A 9 6.60 -18.41 -2.92
CA GLU A 9 7.79 -17.61 -2.57
C GLU A 9 7.99 -16.47 -3.57
N ALA A 10 7.99 -16.79 -4.87
CA ALA A 10 8.11 -15.83 -5.97
C ALA A 10 7.06 -14.71 -5.91
N ALA A 11 5.85 -14.98 -5.40
CA ALA A 11 4.81 -13.98 -5.23
C ALA A 11 5.18 -12.85 -4.23
N ARG A 12 6.17 -13.07 -3.36
CA ARG A 12 6.67 -12.11 -2.37
C ARG A 12 8.05 -11.56 -2.70
N MET A 13 8.67 -12.06 -3.77
CA MET A 13 9.97 -11.61 -4.25
C MET A 13 9.79 -10.56 -5.36
N ALA A 14 10.84 -9.79 -5.58
CA ALA A 14 10.95 -8.88 -6.72
C ALA A 14 12.12 -9.36 -7.58
N PHE A 15 11.83 -9.67 -8.84
CA PHE A 15 12.84 -9.92 -9.86
C PHE A 15 12.97 -8.66 -10.72
N PRO A 16 14.17 -8.28 -11.20
CA PRO A 16 14.29 -7.21 -12.18
C PRO A 16 13.36 -7.43 -13.38
N LEU A 17 12.72 -6.37 -13.89
CA LEU A 17 11.83 -6.46 -15.05
C LEU A 17 12.61 -6.36 -16.36
N ASP A 18 13.64 -7.20 -16.47
CA ASP A 18 14.52 -7.36 -17.62
C ASP A 18 14.72 -8.85 -17.96
N ALA A 19 15.50 -9.13 -19.01
CA ALA A 19 15.74 -10.51 -19.46
C ALA A 19 16.41 -11.38 -18.39
N ASP A 20 17.32 -10.80 -17.59
CA ASP A 20 18.06 -11.54 -16.56
C ASP A 20 17.19 -11.81 -15.33
N GLY A 21 16.35 -10.86 -14.93
CA GLY A 21 15.33 -11.08 -13.92
C GLY A 21 14.30 -12.12 -14.34
N TYR A 22 13.94 -12.19 -15.63
CA TYR A 22 13.06 -13.25 -16.14
C TYR A 22 13.71 -14.64 -16.08
N ARG A 23 15.01 -14.75 -16.41
CA ARG A 23 15.81 -15.96 -16.21
C ARG A 23 15.92 -16.33 -14.73
N ALA A 24 16.14 -15.36 -13.85
CA ALA A 24 16.20 -15.56 -12.41
C ALA A 24 14.85 -16.05 -11.84
N LEU A 25 13.73 -15.51 -12.33
CA LEU A 25 12.40 -16.00 -11.98
C LEU A 25 12.22 -17.46 -12.41
N HIS A 26 12.59 -17.80 -13.64
CA HIS A 26 12.54 -19.19 -14.10
C HIS A 26 13.44 -20.10 -13.25
N LYS A 27 14.67 -19.68 -12.97
CA LYS A 27 15.60 -20.39 -12.08
C LYS A 27 14.94 -20.66 -10.73
N HIS A 28 14.42 -19.65 -10.06
CA HIS A 28 13.77 -19.80 -8.77
C HIS A 28 12.60 -20.80 -8.80
N LEU A 29 11.78 -20.77 -9.85
CA LEU A 29 10.64 -21.67 -9.98
C LEU A 29 11.04 -23.14 -10.23
N PHE A 30 12.19 -23.40 -10.84
CA PHE A 30 12.53 -24.71 -11.41
C PHE A 30 13.88 -25.30 -10.97
N GLN A 31 14.68 -24.58 -10.17
CA GLN A 31 16.02 -25.03 -9.73
C GLN A 31 16.02 -26.35 -8.97
N ASP A 32 14.90 -26.73 -8.33
CA ASP A 32 14.79 -28.03 -7.64
C ASP A 32 14.41 -29.18 -8.59
N LEU A 33 14.17 -28.90 -9.87
CA LEU A 33 13.74 -29.88 -10.88
C LEU A 33 14.69 -30.00 -12.07
N TYR A 34 15.34 -28.90 -12.47
CA TYR A 34 16.16 -28.84 -13.67
C TYR A 34 17.49 -28.15 -13.39
N ASP A 35 18.59 -28.78 -13.77
CA ASP A 35 19.93 -28.18 -13.65
C ASP A 35 20.08 -26.94 -14.54
N TRP A 36 19.38 -26.93 -15.69
CA TRP A 36 19.32 -25.81 -16.64
C TRP A 36 18.33 -24.70 -16.24
N ALA A 37 17.81 -24.70 -15.00
CA ALA A 37 16.82 -23.72 -14.59
C ALA A 37 17.37 -22.29 -14.69
N GLY A 38 16.79 -21.50 -15.61
CA GLY A 38 17.17 -20.12 -15.87
C GLY A 38 18.02 -19.95 -17.14
N GLU A 39 18.36 -21.05 -17.81
CA GLU A 39 19.12 -21.03 -19.06
C GLU A 39 18.19 -21.00 -20.27
N ASP A 40 18.57 -20.19 -21.28
CA ASP A 40 17.89 -20.15 -22.57
C ASP A 40 18.04 -21.51 -23.28
N ARG A 41 17.00 -21.92 -24.01
CA ARG A 41 17.04 -23.19 -24.74
C ARG A 41 18.02 -23.16 -25.91
N THR A 42 18.64 -24.30 -26.17
CA THR A 42 19.61 -24.51 -27.25
C THR A 42 19.03 -25.23 -28.47
N VAL A 43 17.76 -25.67 -28.38
CA VAL A 43 17.07 -26.41 -29.45
C VAL A 43 15.80 -25.69 -29.90
N ASN A 44 15.43 -25.89 -31.16
CA ASN A 44 14.16 -25.41 -31.69
C ASN A 44 13.01 -26.23 -31.10
N ILE A 45 11.94 -25.55 -30.75
CA ILE A 45 10.72 -26.17 -30.21
C ILE A 45 9.50 -25.53 -30.87
N GLY A 46 8.41 -26.29 -30.89
CA GLY A 46 7.14 -25.83 -31.38
C GLY A 46 5.98 -26.50 -30.63
N LYS A 47 4.78 -25.99 -30.84
CA LYS A 47 3.57 -26.52 -30.24
C LYS A 47 2.41 -26.44 -31.23
N GLY A 48 1.73 -27.57 -31.46
CA GLY A 48 0.58 -27.62 -32.37
C GLY A 48 0.92 -27.26 -33.82
N GLY A 49 2.12 -27.62 -34.29
CA GLY A 49 2.58 -27.33 -35.66
C GLY A 49 3.29 -25.99 -35.85
N SER A 50 3.23 -25.09 -34.86
CA SER A 50 3.89 -23.79 -34.90
C SER A 50 5.24 -23.78 -34.20
N LEU A 51 6.29 -23.29 -34.87
CA LEU A 51 7.63 -23.12 -34.30
C LEU A 51 7.74 -21.79 -33.55
N PHE A 52 8.27 -21.83 -32.33
CA PHE A 52 8.67 -20.61 -31.61
C PHE A 52 9.97 -20.03 -32.22
N ALA A 53 10.49 -18.93 -31.64
CA ALA A 53 11.74 -18.32 -32.11
C ALA A 53 12.87 -19.35 -32.33
N HIS A 54 13.70 -19.20 -33.36
CA HIS A 54 14.84 -20.10 -33.52
C HIS A 54 15.82 -19.92 -32.35
N ALA A 55 16.35 -21.03 -31.82
CA ALA A 55 17.18 -21.04 -30.61
C ALA A 55 18.35 -20.01 -30.64
N PRO A 56 19.08 -19.83 -31.75
CA PRO A 56 20.15 -18.81 -31.82
C PRO A 56 19.69 -17.36 -31.61
N TYR A 57 18.40 -17.07 -31.79
CA TYR A 57 17.85 -15.73 -31.67
C TYR A 57 17.12 -15.46 -30.34
N VAL A 58 16.98 -16.48 -29.48
CA VAL A 58 16.21 -16.37 -28.23
C VAL A 58 16.72 -15.25 -27.34
N ALA A 59 18.04 -15.17 -27.10
CA ALA A 59 18.63 -14.16 -26.23
C ALA A 59 18.35 -12.73 -26.73
N ASN A 60 18.52 -12.50 -28.04
CA ASN A 60 18.28 -11.19 -28.65
C ASN A 60 16.78 -10.83 -28.65
N ALA A 61 15.91 -11.78 -28.98
CA ALA A 61 14.47 -11.55 -28.97
C ALA A 61 13.95 -11.28 -27.56
N LEU A 62 14.43 -12.00 -26.55
CA LEU A 62 14.08 -11.77 -25.15
C LEU A 62 14.52 -10.36 -24.70
N ALA A 63 15.75 -9.96 -25.03
CA ALA A 63 16.25 -8.62 -24.73
C ALA A 63 15.41 -7.52 -25.41
N ALA A 64 14.98 -7.73 -26.65
CA ALA A 64 14.12 -6.79 -27.37
C ALA A 64 12.75 -6.63 -26.69
N VAL A 65 12.10 -7.72 -26.29
CA VAL A 65 10.81 -7.71 -25.57
C VAL A 65 10.91 -6.92 -24.26
N PHE A 66 11.98 -7.13 -23.49
CA PHE A 66 12.17 -6.40 -22.23
C PHE A 66 12.59 -4.94 -22.42
N LYS A 67 13.30 -4.62 -23.52
CA LYS A 67 13.59 -3.23 -23.89
C LYS A 67 12.31 -2.47 -24.23
N ASP A 68 11.37 -3.09 -24.95
CA ASP A 68 10.06 -2.50 -25.22
C ASP A 68 9.30 -2.24 -23.91
N LEU A 69 9.21 -3.23 -23.01
CA LEU A 69 8.58 -3.05 -21.69
C LEU A 69 9.17 -1.88 -20.90
N ALA A 70 10.50 -1.75 -20.88
CA ALA A 70 11.19 -0.66 -20.20
C ALA A 70 10.86 0.71 -20.83
N SER A 71 10.77 0.79 -22.15
CA SER A 71 10.39 2.01 -22.87
C SER A 71 8.99 2.50 -22.53
N GLN A 72 8.11 1.59 -22.10
CA GLN A 72 6.74 1.87 -21.67
C GLN A 72 6.64 2.09 -20.14
N SER A 73 7.75 2.50 -19.49
CA SER A 73 7.82 2.72 -18.04
C SER A 73 7.35 1.51 -17.22
N HIS A 74 7.57 0.30 -17.73
CA HIS A 74 7.11 -0.96 -17.12
C HIS A 74 5.59 -0.98 -16.85
N LEU A 75 4.81 -0.30 -17.70
CA LEU A 75 3.35 -0.21 -17.65
C LEU A 75 2.79 0.51 -16.40
N LYS A 76 3.64 1.26 -15.67
CA LYS A 76 3.21 2.01 -14.48
C LYS A 76 2.37 3.23 -14.86
N GLY A 77 1.39 3.57 -14.01
CA GLY A 77 0.56 4.77 -14.17
C GLY A 77 -0.55 4.65 -15.22
N LEU A 78 -0.73 3.49 -15.83
CA LEU A 78 -1.77 3.26 -16.83
C LEU A 78 -3.14 2.95 -16.17
N PRO A 79 -4.25 3.41 -16.76
CA PRO A 79 -5.59 3.00 -16.36
C PRO A 79 -5.78 1.49 -16.61
N ARG A 80 -6.75 0.89 -15.91
CA ARG A 80 -6.98 -0.56 -15.91
C ARG A 80 -7.02 -1.19 -17.30
N GLU A 81 -7.86 -0.66 -18.19
CA GLU A 81 -8.06 -1.23 -19.53
C GLU A 81 -6.78 -1.17 -20.36
N GLU A 82 -6.10 -0.01 -20.37
CA GLU A 82 -4.84 0.15 -21.10
C GLU A 82 -3.72 -0.73 -20.52
N PHE A 83 -3.68 -0.88 -19.20
CA PHE A 83 -2.71 -1.74 -18.53
C PHE A 83 -2.84 -3.20 -18.99
N TYR A 84 -4.06 -3.77 -18.97
CA TYR A 84 -4.25 -5.16 -19.37
C TYR A 84 -4.06 -5.39 -20.87
N ASP A 85 -4.39 -4.39 -21.68
CA ASP A 85 -4.10 -4.47 -23.12
C ASP A 85 -2.59 -4.55 -23.38
N ARG A 86 -1.80 -3.62 -22.83
CA ARG A 86 -0.34 -3.61 -22.99
C ARG A 86 0.34 -4.82 -22.34
N LEU A 87 -0.17 -5.28 -21.20
CA LEU A 87 0.33 -6.51 -20.57
C LEU A 87 0.05 -7.74 -21.44
N GLY A 88 -1.13 -7.81 -22.06
CA GLY A 88 -1.48 -8.86 -23.01
C GLY A 88 -0.53 -8.86 -24.21
N HIS A 89 -0.24 -7.69 -24.78
CA HIS A 89 0.74 -7.54 -25.86
C HIS A 89 2.12 -8.04 -25.46
N HIS A 90 2.66 -7.55 -24.33
CA HIS A 90 3.96 -7.96 -23.80
C HIS A 90 4.07 -9.49 -23.61
N LEU A 91 3.02 -10.12 -23.06
CA LEU A 91 3.01 -11.57 -22.87
C LEU A 91 2.84 -12.35 -24.17
N ASN A 92 2.18 -11.78 -25.19
CA ASN A 92 2.07 -12.40 -26.51
C ASN A 92 3.45 -12.48 -27.18
N GLU A 93 4.21 -11.39 -27.16
CA GLU A 93 5.58 -11.36 -27.68
C GLU A 93 6.50 -12.31 -26.91
N LEU A 94 6.41 -12.31 -25.58
CA LEU A 94 7.18 -13.22 -24.73
C LEU A 94 6.84 -14.70 -24.99
N ASN A 95 5.57 -15.01 -25.28
CA ASN A 95 5.12 -16.35 -25.64
C ASN A 95 5.70 -16.81 -26.99
N ALA A 96 5.89 -15.89 -27.95
CA ALA A 96 6.52 -16.19 -29.24
C ALA A 96 8.02 -16.47 -29.12
N VAL A 97 8.72 -15.76 -28.22
CA VAL A 97 10.15 -16.03 -27.90
C VAL A 97 10.32 -17.43 -27.32
N HIS A 98 9.48 -17.77 -26.32
CA HIS A 98 9.47 -19.07 -25.66
C HIS A 98 10.87 -19.52 -25.18
N PRO A 99 11.53 -18.75 -24.29
CA PRO A 99 12.98 -18.82 -24.11
C PRO A 99 13.50 -20.09 -23.44
N PHE A 100 12.69 -20.80 -22.65
CA PHE A 100 13.14 -21.96 -21.89
C PHE A 100 12.73 -23.29 -22.55
N ARG A 101 13.42 -24.38 -22.19
CA ARG A 101 13.09 -25.72 -22.71
C ARG A 101 11.73 -26.25 -22.21
N GLU A 102 11.35 -25.89 -20.99
CA GLU A 102 10.08 -26.20 -20.34
C GLU A 102 9.84 -25.10 -19.27
N GLY A 103 8.60 -24.92 -18.81
CA GLY A 103 8.30 -23.98 -17.73
C GLY A 103 7.81 -22.59 -18.17
N ASN A 104 7.91 -22.25 -19.46
CA ASN A 104 7.55 -20.93 -20.03
C ASN A 104 6.18 -20.42 -19.56
N GLY A 105 5.12 -21.21 -19.70
CA GLY A 105 3.77 -20.79 -19.32
C GLY A 105 3.58 -20.54 -17.82
N ARG A 106 4.41 -21.14 -16.95
CA ARG A 106 4.39 -20.86 -15.50
C ARG A 106 5.16 -19.58 -15.21
N THR A 107 6.36 -19.43 -15.78
CA THR A 107 7.17 -18.21 -15.64
C THR A 107 6.42 -16.98 -16.15
N MET A 108 5.76 -17.05 -17.31
CA MET A 108 4.94 -15.96 -17.86
C MET A 108 3.82 -15.52 -16.90
N ARG A 109 3.09 -16.45 -16.27
CA ARG A 109 2.02 -16.10 -15.32
C ARG A 109 2.55 -15.45 -14.05
N HIS A 110 3.71 -15.90 -13.55
CA HIS A 110 4.37 -15.27 -12.41
C HIS A 110 4.92 -13.89 -12.74
N HIS A 111 5.51 -13.72 -13.93
CA HIS A 111 5.97 -12.44 -14.46
C HIS A 111 4.81 -11.45 -14.60
N ALA A 112 3.70 -11.87 -15.23
CA ALA A 112 2.49 -11.06 -15.36
C ALA A 112 1.96 -10.59 -13.99
N ALA A 113 1.95 -11.49 -13.01
CA ALA A 113 1.51 -11.15 -11.66
C ALA A 113 2.45 -10.18 -10.97
N GLN A 114 3.76 -10.22 -11.24
CA GLN A 114 4.70 -9.24 -10.71
C GLN A 114 4.53 -7.87 -11.38
N VAL A 115 4.48 -7.81 -12.72
CA VAL A 115 4.26 -6.56 -13.46
C VAL A 115 2.97 -5.88 -13.00
N ALA A 116 1.88 -6.65 -12.83
CA ALA A 116 0.63 -6.12 -12.28
C ALA A 116 0.81 -5.52 -10.89
N ARG A 117 1.45 -6.24 -9.95
CA ARG A 117 1.69 -5.74 -8.59
C ARG A 117 2.54 -4.45 -8.62
N ASP A 118 3.60 -4.42 -9.40
CA ASP A 118 4.54 -3.29 -9.48
C ASP A 118 3.91 -2.06 -10.15
N ALA A 119 2.91 -2.27 -11.00
CA ALA A 119 2.12 -1.22 -11.65
C ALA A 119 0.87 -0.80 -10.86
N GLY A 120 0.60 -1.40 -9.70
CA GLY A 120 -0.55 -1.08 -8.85
C GLY A 120 -1.86 -1.80 -9.20
N HIS A 121 -1.80 -2.74 -10.14
CA HIS A 121 -2.93 -3.57 -10.59
C HIS A 121 -2.95 -4.94 -9.89
N SER A 122 -4.08 -5.64 -9.96
CA SER A 122 -4.29 -6.95 -9.32
C SER A 122 -4.38 -8.06 -10.34
N LEU A 123 -3.55 -9.10 -10.24
CA LEU A 123 -3.68 -10.31 -11.06
C LEU A 123 -3.57 -11.56 -10.19
N ARG A 124 -4.60 -12.41 -10.17
CA ARG A 124 -4.56 -13.68 -9.43
C ARG A 124 -4.32 -14.83 -10.40
N ILE A 125 -3.13 -15.42 -10.32
CA ILE A 125 -2.73 -16.56 -11.17
C ILE A 125 -3.73 -17.72 -11.09
N ALA A 126 -4.27 -18.00 -9.89
CA ALA A 126 -5.24 -19.06 -9.68
C ALA A 126 -6.61 -18.82 -10.36
N SER A 127 -6.90 -17.57 -10.73
CA SER A 127 -8.13 -17.18 -11.44
C SER A 127 -7.95 -17.15 -12.95
N ILE A 128 -6.74 -17.41 -13.47
CA ILE A 128 -6.51 -17.53 -14.90
C ILE A 128 -7.12 -18.85 -15.38
N ASP A 129 -8.17 -18.76 -16.19
CA ASP A 129 -8.76 -19.92 -16.83
C ASP A 129 -7.73 -20.59 -17.75
N ARG A 130 -7.50 -21.89 -17.53
CA ARG A 130 -6.46 -22.64 -18.25
C ARG A 130 -6.77 -22.77 -19.73
N GLN A 131 -8.03 -23.01 -20.08
CA GLN A 131 -8.44 -23.24 -21.46
C GLN A 131 -8.37 -21.94 -22.24
N MET A 132 -8.95 -20.87 -21.69
CA MET A 132 -8.92 -19.54 -22.31
C MET A 132 -7.49 -19.01 -22.44
N TRP A 133 -6.63 -19.21 -21.44
CA TRP A 133 -5.21 -18.85 -21.55
C TRP A 133 -4.53 -19.54 -22.74
N MET A 134 -4.78 -20.84 -22.90
CA MET A 134 -4.16 -21.65 -23.96
C MET A 134 -4.67 -21.25 -25.34
N ASP A 135 -5.98 -21.03 -25.48
CA ASP A 135 -6.60 -20.62 -26.75
C ASP A 135 -6.21 -19.18 -27.11
N ALA A 136 -6.17 -18.26 -26.14
CA ALA A 136 -5.69 -16.90 -26.35
C ALA A 136 -4.20 -16.86 -26.74
N SER A 137 -3.36 -17.66 -26.07
CA SER A 137 -1.93 -17.77 -26.41
C SER A 137 -1.73 -18.33 -27.82
N ARG A 138 -2.57 -19.28 -28.24
CA ARG A 138 -2.54 -19.82 -29.62
C ARG A 138 -2.97 -18.75 -30.61
N HIS A 139 -4.09 -18.09 -30.35
CA HIS A 139 -4.65 -17.05 -31.22
C HIS A 139 -3.66 -15.91 -31.45
N GLY A 140 -3.09 -15.36 -30.38
CA GLY A 140 -2.10 -14.28 -30.48
C GLY A 140 -0.81 -14.72 -31.15
N PHE A 141 -0.38 -15.97 -30.97
CA PHE A 141 0.77 -16.52 -31.69
C PHE A 141 0.51 -16.65 -33.20
N THR A 142 -0.66 -17.14 -33.61
CA THR A 142 -0.97 -17.40 -35.03
C THR A 142 -1.42 -16.18 -35.81
N THR A 143 -1.99 -15.18 -35.13
CA THR A 143 -2.61 -14.01 -35.78
C THR A 143 -1.92 -12.70 -35.46
N GLY A 144 -1.08 -12.64 -34.42
CA GLY A 144 -0.54 -11.40 -33.86
C GLY A 144 -1.53 -10.64 -32.98
N ASP A 145 -2.78 -11.10 -32.86
CA ASP A 145 -3.81 -10.41 -32.07
C ASP A 145 -3.73 -10.81 -30.58
N HIS A 146 -3.17 -9.92 -29.75
CA HIS A 146 -2.99 -10.14 -28.31
C HIS A 146 -4.26 -9.93 -27.48
N ARG A 147 -5.33 -9.34 -28.05
CA ARG A 147 -6.52 -8.91 -27.29
C ARG A 147 -7.23 -10.04 -26.54
N PRO A 148 -7.33 -11.28 -27.04
CA PRO A 148 -7.86 -12.38 -26.25
C PRO A 148 -7.04 -12.68 -25.00
N LEU A 149 -5.71 -12.51 -25.06
CA LEU A 149 -4.84 -12.71 -23.90
C LEU A 149 -5.04 -11.56 -22.89
N SER A 150 -5.18 -10.32 -23.37
CA SER A 150 -5.56 -9.17 -22.55
C SER A 150 -6.87 -9.42 -21.81
N ALA A 151 -7.90 -9.97 -22.48
CA ALA A 151 -9.19 -10.28 -21.89
C ALA A 151 -9.07 -11.36 -20.78
N VAL A 152 -8.26 -12.40 -21.00
CA VAL A 152 -8.00 -13.43 -19.97
C VAL A 152 -7.31 -12.82 -18.74
N LEU A 153 -6.33 -11.95 -18.95
CA LEU A 153 -5.64 -11.26 -17.86
C LEU A 153 -6.58 -10.33 -17.09
N ALA A 154 -7.39 -9.54 -17.79
CA ALA A 154 -8.37 -8.64 -17.20
C ALA A 154 -9.46 -9.40 -16.43
N ALA A 155 -9.90 -10.57 -16.92
CA ALA A 155 -10.86 -11.43 -16.22
C ALA A 155 -10.24 -12.07 -14.95
N ALA A 156 -8.97 -12.46 -15.01
CA ALA A 156 -8.23 -12.98 -13.85
C ALA A 156 -7.83 -11.89 -12.84
N ALA A 157 -7.96 -10.63 -13.25
CA ALA A 157 -7.77 -9.49 -12.39
C ALA A 157 -9.02 -9.25 -11.56
N HIS A 158 -8.94 -9.59 -10.27
CA HIS A 158 -9.97 -9.20 -9.33
C HIS A 158 -10.06 -7.68 -9.28
N GLU A 159 -11.25 -7.11 -9.49
CA GLU A 159 -11.63 -5.95 -8.69
C GLU A 159 -11.24 -6.32 -7.26
N ARG A 160 -10.41 -5.52 -6.59
CA ARG A 160 -10.27 -5.71 -5.16
C ARG A 160 -11.71 -5.74 -4.65
N ASP A 161 -12.18 -6.89 -4.13
CA ASP A 161 -13.40 -6.91 -3.32
C ASP A 161 -13.19 -5.75 -2.38
N GLU A 162 -13.94 -4.67 -2.58
CA GLU A 162 -13.77 -3.46 -1.79
C GLU A 162 -13.79 -3.94 -0.35
N PRO A 163 -12.73 -3.67 0.44
CA PRO A 163 -12.51 -4.37 1.70
C PRO A 163 -13.79 -4.26 2.48
N VAL A 164 -14.51 -5.39 2.65
CA VAL A 164 -15.89 -5.33 3.15
C VAL A 164 -15.83 -4.58 4.45
N THR A 165 -16.36 -3.36 4.45
CA THR A 165 -16.24 -2.50 5.62
C THR A 165 -17.27 -2.98 6.62
N PRO A 166 -16.92 -3.07 7.92
CA PRO A 166 -17.94 -3.31 8.91
C PRO A 166 -18.94 -2.16 8.88
N ARG A 167 -20.14 -2.39 9.43
CA ARG A 167 -21.08 -1.28 9.63
C ARG A 167 -20.41 -0.25 10.55
N THR A 168 -20.29 1.00 10.12
CA THR A 168 -19.74 2.07 10.95
C THR A 168 -20.84 2.89 11.60
N GLY A 169 -20.63 3.37 12.82
CA GLY A 169 -21.48 4.40 13.43
C GLY A 169 -20.66 5.56 14.02
N PRO A 170 -21.13 6.23 15.10
CA PRO A 170 -20.56 7.48 15.58
C PRO A 170 -19.04 7.41 15.76
N GLY A 171 -18.29 8.38 15.21
CA GLY A 171 -16.83 8.42 15.31
C GLY A 171 -16.08 7.39 14.43
N GLY A 172 -16.77 6.76 13.46
CA GLY A 172 -16.18 5.72 12.60
C GLY A 172 -16.03 4.38 13.31
N MET A 173 -16.77 4.17 14.39
CA MET A 173 -16.73 2.95 15.19
C MET A 173 -17.32 1.78 14.40
N ALA A 174 -16.59 0.67 14.32
CA ALA A 174 -17.05 -0.51 13.63
C ALA A 174 -18.03 -1.30 14.50
N PHE A 175 -19.08 -1.86 13.89
CA PHE A 175 -20.09 -2.66 14.58
C PHE A 175 -20.31 -4.00 13.88
N LEU A 176 -20.72 -4.97 14.69
CA LEU A 176 -21.23 -6.24 14.21
C LEU A 176 -22.46 -6.04 13.31
N PRO A 177 -22.73 -6.98 12.39
CA PRO A 177 -24.00 -7.01 11.68
C PRO A 177 -25.18 -7.11 12.66
N PRO A 178 -26.38 -6.63 12.29
CA PRO A 178 -27.60 -6.82 13.08
C PRO A 178 -27.79 -8.30 13.41
N ARG A 179 -28.13 -8.58 14.67
CA ARG A 179 -28.34 -9.92 15.19
C ARG A 179 -29.47 -9.91 16.20
N ASP A 180 -30.07 -11.08 16.41
CA ASP A 180 -31.07 -11.26 17.45
C ASP A 180 -30.48 -10.98 18.83
N PRO A 181 -31.30 -10.45 19.76
CA PRO A 181 -30.86 -10.23 21.13
C PRO A 181 -30.41 -11.57 21.75
N PRO A 182 -29.32 -11.56 22.55
CA PRO A 182 -28.83 -12.79 23.14
C PRO A 182 -29.84 -13.37 24.13
N THR A 183 -30.03 -14.68 24.11
CA THR A 183 -31.04 -15.43 24.89
C THR A 183 -30.57 -15.81 26.30
N GLY A 184 -29.36 -15.42 26.70
CA GLY A 184 -28.78 -15.75 28.01
C GLY A 184 -28.89 -14.63 29.04
N GLN A 185 -28.65 -14.98 30.31
CA GLN A 185 -28.57 -14.01 31.40
C GLN A 185 -27.41 -13.03 31.15
N ARG A 186 -27.71 -11.74 31.30
CA ARG A 186 -26.72 -10.66 31.18
C ARG A 186 -26.02 -10.46 32.51
N TYR A 187 -24.70 -10.41 32.48
CA TYR A 187 -23.87 -10.11 33.63
C TYR A 187 -23.19 -8.76 33.44
N ARG A 188 -23.10 -8.00 34.53
CA ARG A 188 -22.33 -6.77 34.55
C ARG A 188 -20.84 -7.12 34.47
N LEU A 189 -20.21 -6.67 33.40
CA LEU A 189 -18.80 -6.90 33.10
C LEU A 189 -18.06 -5.57 33.16
N SER A 190 -17.05 -5.44 34.03
CA SER A 190 -16.21 -4.25 34.02
C SER A 190 -15.49 -4.09 32.69
N LEU A 191 -15.27 -2.85 32.25
CA LEU A 191 -14.62 -2.60 30.96
C LEU A 191 -13.17 -3.09 30.93
N ASP A 192 -12.45 -3.09 32.05
CA ASP A 192 -11.12 -3.69 32.15
C ASP A 192 -11.14 -5.20 31.93
N LYS A 193 -12.14 -5.89 32.49
CA LYS A 193 -12.34 -7.32 32.25
C LYS A 193 -12.77 -7.58 30.82
N ALA A 194 -13.69 -6.77 30.27
CA ALA A 194 -14.10 -6.85 28.87
C ALA A 194 -12.90 -6.71 27.93
N ARG A 195 -12.01 -5.74 28.18
CA ARG A 195 -10.76 -5.56 27.43
C ARG A 195 -9.86 -6.78 27.53
N SER A 196 -9.59 -7.27 28.73
CA SER A 196 -8.72 -8.42 28.97
C SER A 196 -9.23 -9.68 28.24
N GLU A 197 -10.54 -9.90 28.27
CA GLU A 197 -11.20 -10.98 27.53
C GLU A 197 -11.06 -10.79 26.02
N LEU A 198 -11.28 -9.57 25.51
CA LEU A 198 -11.10 -9.28 24.08
C LEU A 198 -9.66 -9.49 23.64
N GLU A 199 -8.67 -8.99 24.37
CA GLU A 199 -7.25 -9.18 24.04
C GLU A 199 -6.86 -10.66 24.02
N ARG A 200 -7.40 -11.46 24.95
CA ARG A 200 -7.16 -12.90 25.03
C ARG A 200 -7.80 -13.68 23.87
N TYR A 201 -9.05 -13.39 23.53
CA TYR A 201 -9.83 -14.24 22.62
C TYR A 201 -9.92 -13.70 21.18
N LEU A 202 -9.65 -12.42 20.93
CA LEU A 202 -9.75 -11.82 19.60
C LEU A 202 -8.85 -12.47 18.53
N PRO A 203 -7.59 -12.88 18.82
CA PRO A 203 -6.77 -13.57 17.82
C PRO A 203 -7.41 -14.88 17.34
N ALA A 204 -7.88 -15.72 18.27
CA ALA A 204 -8.57 -16.97 17.95
C ALA A 204 -9.92 -16.71 17.24
N ALA A 205 -10.69 -15.72 17.69
CA ALA A 205 -11.95 -15.33 17.07
C ALA A 205 -11.79 -14.90 15.61
N ARG A 206 -10.69 -14.20 15.27
CA ARG A 206 -10.38 -13.81 13.87
C ARG A 206 -10.16 -15.02 12.98
N THR A 207 -9.49 -16.05 13.49
CA THR A 207 -9.28 -17.31 12.77
C THR A 207 -10.60 -18.05 12.59
N GLU A 208 -11.37 -18.23 13.68
CA GLU A 208 -12.69 -18.88 13.63
C GLU A 208 -13.67 -18.16 12.67
N ALA A 209 -13.68 -16.83 12.64
CA ALA A 209 -14.51 -16.04 11.73
C ALA A 209 -14.08 -16.22 10.26
N ALA A 210 -12.77 -16.29 10.00
CA ALA A 210 -12.24 -16.54 8.66
C ALA A 210 -12.58 -17.95 8.17
N ASP A 211 -12.41 -18.97 9.03
CA ASP A 211 -12.74 -20.36 8.73
C ASP A 211 -14.25 -20.53 8.49
N ARG A 212 -15.08 -19.87 9.30
CA ARG A 212 -16.54 -19.84 9.11
C ARG A 212 -16.91 -19.22 7.75
N LEU A 213 -16.31 -18.09 7.38
CA LEU A 213 -16.57 -17.45 6.09
C LEU A 213 -16.15 -18.37 4.94
N GLN A 214 -14.98 -18.98 5.03
CA GLN A 214 -14.49 -19.91 4.01
C GLN A 214 -15.42 -21.10 3.86
N LYS A 215 -15.92 -21.66 4.97
CA LYS A 215 -16.90 -22.74 4.97
C LYS A 215 -18.21 -22.32 4.29
N LEU A 216 -18.77 -21.15 4.64
CA LEU A 216 -20.00 -20.65 4.02
C LEU A 216 -19.87 -20.45 2.51
N VAL A 217 -18.73 -19.93 2.05
CA VAL A 217 -18.44 -19.78 0.62
C VAL A 217 -18.30 -21.14 -0.06
N LYS A 218 -17.60 -22.09 0.57
CA LYS A 218 -17.41 -23.44 0.04
C LYS A 218 -18.74 -24.19 -0.08
N ASP A 219 -19.62 -24.02 0.90
CA ASP A 219 -20.91 -24.70 0.97
C ASP A 219 -22.00 -23.97 0.14
N SER A 220 -21.63 -22.94 -0.64
CA SER A 220 -22.55 -22.12 -1.43
C SER A 220 -23.74 -21.57 -0.63
N ALA A 221 -23.47 -21.14 0.61
CA ALA A 221 -24.49 -20.59 1.50
C ALA A 221 -25.17 -19.34 0.90
N PRO A 222 -26.38 -18.98 1.37
CA PRO A 222 -27.08 -17.79 0.88
C PRO A 222 -26.21 -16.53 0.95
N ALA A 223 -26.30 -15.68 -0.07
CA ALA A 223 -25.49 -14.46 -0.20
C ALA A 223 -25.57 -13.55 1.04
N SER A 224 -26.74 -13.47 1.69
CA SER A 224 -26.94 -12.72 2.93
C SER A 224 -26.09 -13.25 4.10
N GLN A 225 -25.94 -14.57 4.22
CA GLN A 225 -25.11 -15.18 5.27
C GLN A 225 -23.62 -14.96 5.02
N ILE A 226 -23.20 -15.05 3.75
CA ILE A 226 -21.82 -14.76 3.34
C ILE A 226 -21.51 -13.29 3.61
N ALA A 227 -22.41 -12.37 3.26
CA ALA A 227 -22.25 -10.94 3.53
C ALA A 227 -22.13 -10.64 5.03
N ALA A 228 -23.00 -11.22 5.86
CA ALA A 228 -22.94 -11.05 7.32
C ALA A 228 -21.61 -11.58 7.90
N ALA A 229 -21.13 -12.75 7.44
CA ALA A 229 -19.85 -13.31 7.86
C ALA A 229 -18.65 -12.45 7.42
N ARG A 230 -18.70 -11.87 6.21
CA ARG A 230 -17.68 -10.91 5.74
C ARG A 230 -17.63 -9.65 6.64
N MET A 231 -18.79 -9.06 6.94
CA MET A 231 -18.88 -7.88 7.81
C MET A 231 -18.39 -8.16 9.23
N GLU A 232 -18.68 -9.33 9.78
CA GLU A 232 -18.22 -9.74 11.09
C GLU A 232 -16.69 -9.89 11.14
N LEU A 233 -16.11 -10.58 10.16
CA LEU A 233 -14.66 -10.72 10.06
C LEU A 233 -13.99 -9.34 9.93
N ALA A 234 -14.61 -8.43 9.17
CA ALA A 234 -14.14 -7.06 9.03
C ALA A 234 -14.18 -6.29 10.35
N TYR A 235 -15.27 -6.41 11.13
CA TYR A 235 -15.38 -5.80 12.47
C TYR A 235 -14.24 -6.25 13.40
N MET A 236 -13.93 -7.55 13.41
CA MET A 236 -12.87 -8.11 14.27
C MET A 236 -11.47 -7.66 13.87
N ARG A 237 -11.27 -7.32 12.60
CA ARG A 237 -10.00 -6.81 12.05
C ARG A 237 -9.90 -5.29 12.09
N HIS A 238 -10.99 -4.59 12.37
CA HIS A 238 -11.04 -3.13 12.30
C HIS A 238 -10.24 -2.48 13.44
N ALA A 239 -9.51 -1.40 13.12
CA ALA A 239 -8.75 -0.63 14.11
C ALA A 239 -9.65 -0.03 15.20
N LYS A 240 -10.83 0.50 14.80
CA LYS A 240 -11.89 0.98 15.70
C LYS A 240 -12.90 -0.12 16.10
N GLY A 241 -12.41 -1.37 16.20
CA GLY A 241 -13.20 -2.57 16.50
C GLY A 241 -13.34 -2.82 18.01
N PRO A 242 -13.48 -4.09 18.46
CA PRO A 242 -13.84 -4.43 19.83
C PRO A 242 -12.92 -3.84 20.92
N VAL A 243 -11.60 -3.92 20.73
CA VAL A 243 -10.64 -3.45 21.75
C VAL A 243 -10.70 -1.93 21.87
N TYR A 244 -10.69 -1.21 20.75
CA TYR A 244 -10.81 0.24 20.74
C TYR A 244 -12.14 0.72 21.33
N GLN A 245 -13.24 -0.03 21.09
CA GLN A 245 -14.55 0.24 21.72
C GLN A 245 -14.48 0.23 23.24
N SER A 246 -13.76 -0.74 23.83
CA SER A 246 -13.57 -0.79 25.28
C SER A 246 -12.79 0.43 25.79
N HIS A 247 -11.69 0.80 25.12
CA HIS A 247 -10.89 1.99 25.48
C HIS A 247 -11.70 3.29 25.38
N LEU A 248 -12.49 3.44 24.32
CA LEU A 248 -13.37 4.58 24.13
C LEU A 248 -14.35 4.74 25.29
N LEU A 249 -15.00 3.65 25.71
CA LEU A 249 -15.98 3.71 26.79
C LEU A 249 -15.32 4.02 28.15
N ILE A 250 -14.12 3.47 28.41
CA ILE A 250 -13.32 3.84 29.60
C ILE A 250 -13.00 5.34 29.58
N TYR A 251 -12.57 5.88 28.43
CA TYR A 251 -12.30 7.31 28.27
C TYR A 251 -13.55 8.18 28.48
N LEU A 252 -14.73 7.67 28.09
CA LEU A 252 -16.03 8.31 28.32
C LEU A 252 -16.54 8.17 29.77
N GLY A 253 -15.75 7.58 30.67
CA GLY A 253 -16.09 7.42 32.08
C GLY A 253 -17.08 6.29 32.37
N GLN A 254 -17.36 5.42 31.40
CA GLN A 254 -18.14 4.22 31.65
C GLN A 254 -17.30 3.20 32.44
N ARG A 255 -17.96 2.40 33.28
CA ARG A 255 -17.27 1.40 34.12
C ARG A 255 -17.55 -0.03 33.67
N ASP A 256 -18.72 -0.27 33.10
CA ASP A 256 -19.20 -1.61 32.79
C ASP A 256 -20.13 -1.66 31.56
N VAL A 257 -20.32 -2.90 31.09
CA VAL A 257 -21.30 -3.27 30.08
C VAL A 257 -22.03 -4.54 30.50
N ASP A 258 -23.26 -4.69 30.03
CA ASP A 258 -24.06 -5.88 30.29
C ASP A 258 -23.89 -6.87 29.14
N ALA A 259 -23.11 -7.94 29.37
CA ALA A 259 -22.77 -8.92 28.36
C ALA A 259 -23.21 -10.33 28.78
N VAL A 260 -23.54 -11.18 27.80
CA VAL A 260 -23.84 -12.60 28.02
C VAL A 260 -22.53 -13.37 27.89
N ILE A 261 -21.91 -13.73 29.01
CA ILE A 261 -20.66 -14.50 29.04
C ILE A 261 -20.88 -15.83 29.73
N SER A 262 -20.38 -16.91 29.12
CA SER A 262 -20.34 -18.23 29.73
C SER A 262 -19.09 -19.01 29.30
N ASP A 263 -18.66 -19.94 30.14
CA ASP A 263 -17.44 -20.74 29.90
C ASP A 263 -17.57 -21.73 28.74
N LYS A 264 -18.78 -21.91 28.21
CA LYS A 264 -19.07 -22.78 27.06
C LYS A 264 -18.92 -22.07 25.71
N GLN A 265 -18.69 -20.75 25.71
CA GLN A 265 -18.60 -19.98 24.48
C GLN A 265 -17.28 -20.22 23.75
N THR A 266 -17.35 -20.35 22.42
CA THR A 266 -16.13 -20.27 21.60
C THR A 266 -15.53 -18.85 21.67
N PRO A 267 -14.23 -18.68 21.39
CA PRO A 267 -13.61 -17.38 21.22
C PRO A 267 -14.43 -16.42 20.35
N LEU A 268 -14.93 -16.90 19.20
CA LEU A 268 -15.79 -16.11 18.32
C LEU A 268 -17.09 -15.67 18.99
N GLN A 269 -17.79 -16.58 19.67
CA GLN A 269 -19.03 -16.26 20.38
C GLN A 269 -18.79 -15.24 21.50
N ARG A 270 -17.72 -15.41 22.27
CA ARG A 270 -17.38 -14.52 23.38
C ARG A 270 -17.07 -13.10 22.92
N VAL A 271 -16.26 -12.94 21.86
CA VAL A 271 -15.96 -11.64 21.26
C VAL A 271 -17.22 -10.98 20.69
N ARG A 272 -18.13 -11.76 20.09
CA ARG A 272 -19.42 -11.24 19.60
C ARG A 272 -20.30 -10.70 20.73
N GLU A 273 -20.41 -11.42 21.84
CA GLU A 273 -21.23 -10.98 22.97
C GLU A 273 -20.68 -9.72 23.63
N ILE A 274 -19.37 -9.66 23.86
CA ILE A 274 -18.72 -8.45 24.38
C ILE A 274 -18.86 -7.29 23.39
N GLY A 275 -18.58 -7.52 22.11
CA GLY A 275 -18.68 -6.50 21.06
C GLY A 275 -20.08 -5.91 20.94
N ALA A 276 -21.12 -6.73 21.06
CA ALA A 276 -22.50 -6.26 21.06
C ALA A 276 -22.83 -5.42 22.31
N ALA A 277 -22.39 -5.84 23.49
CA ALA A 277 -22.58 -5.09 24.73
C ALA A 277 -21.90 -3.70 24.67
N LEU A 278 -20.68 -3.64 24.14
CA LEU A 278 -19.97 -2.39 23.88
C LEU A 278 -20.73 -1.52 22.88
N ALA A 279 -21.26 -2.11 21.81
CA ALA A 279 -22.02 -1.39 20.80
C ALA A 279 -23.30 -0.75 21.37
N THR A 280 -24.06 -1.49 22.19
CA THR A 280 -25.22 -0.95 22.89
C THR A 280 -24.82 0.23 23.78
N ARG A 281 -23.72 0.11 24.53
CA ARG A 281 -23.27 1.19 25.42
C ARG A 281 -22.78 2.43 24.65
N ILE A 282 -22.11 2.25 23.51
CA ILE A 282 -21.67 3.35 22.63
C ILE A 282 -22.87 4.05 22.00
N ASN A 283 -23.86 3.30 21.51
CA ASN A 283 -25.06 3.88 20.90
C ASN A 283 -25.95 4.62 21.90
N ALA A 284 -25.81 4.37 23.20
CA ALA A 284 -26.45 5.13 24.25
C ALA A 284 -25.75 6.49 24.54
N GLN A 285 -24.56 6.74 23.98
CA GLN A 285 -23.83 7.99 24.17
C GLN A 285 -24.26 9.06 23.16
N GLN A 286 -24.06 10.33 23.50
CA GLN A 286 -24.28 11.43 22.56
C GLN A 286 -23.22 11.38 21.43
N PRO A 287 -23.62 11.40 20.14
CA PRO A 287 -22.68 11.26 19.02
C PRO A 287 -21.55 12.30 19.02
N ALA A 288 -21.84 13.54 19.42
CA ALA A 288 -20.84 14.61 19.51
C ALA A 288 -19.76 14.31 20.58
N GLN A 289 -20.16 13.68 21.69
CA GLN A 289 -19.24 13.28 22.75
C GLN A 289 -18.32 12.14 22.29
N VAL A 290 -18.89 11.14 21.61
CA VAL A 290 -18.12 10.03 21.00
C VAL A 290 -17.10 10.56 20.01
N GLN A 291 -17.51 11.43 19.09
CA GLN A 291 -16.59 12.02 18.11
C GLN A 291 -15.47 12.82 18.77
N ARG A 292 -15.76 13.59 19.83
CA ARG A 292 -14.75 14.35 20.56
C ARG A 292 -13.76 13.43 21.28
N ALA A 293 -14.25 12.37 21.89
CA ALA A 293 -13.42 11.35 22.55
C ALA A 293 -12.51 10.64 21.54
N VAL A 294 -13.05 10.20 20.40
CA VAL A 294 -12.26 9.61 19.31
C VAL A 294 -11.17 10.57 18.84
N ARG A 295 -11.51 11.83 18.55
CA ARG A 295 -10.50 12.85 18.18
C ARG A 295 -9.43 13.08 19.24
N SER A 296 -9.73 12.82 20.52
CA SER A 296 -8.77 12.98 21.62
C SER A 296 -7.86 11.76 21.74
N LEU A 297 -8.42 10.55 21.60
CA LEU A 297 -7.69 9.27 21.62
C LEU A 297 -6.77 9.10 20.40
N GLU A 298 -7.13 9.71 19.27
CA GLU A 298 -6.33 9.66 18.04
C GLU A 298 -5.33 10.82 17.92
N ARG A 299 -5.20 11.68 18.94
CA ARG A 299 -4.16 12.72 18.91
C ARG A 299 -2.78 12.06 18.89
N PRO A 300 -1.88 12.49 17.99
CA PRO A 300 -0.50 12.01 18.00
C PRO A 300 0.12 12.28 19.37
N VAL A 301 0.80 11.28 19.94
CA VAL A 301 1.69 11.50 21.07
C VAL A 301 2.91 12.21 20.52
N LEU A 302 3.03 13.50 20.84
CA LEU A 302 4.14 14.32 20.36
C LEU A 302 5.44 13.96 21.10
N PRO A 303 6.60 13.96 20.42
CA PRO A 303 7.90 13.85 21.05
C PRO A 303 8.11 14.90 22.16
N PRO A 304 8.95 14.64 23.17
CA PRO A 304 9.28 15.62 24.20
C PRO A 304 9.74 16.96 23.58
N GLY A 305 9.10 18.07 23.98
CA GLY A 305 9.40 19.41 23.47
C GLY A 305 8.55 19.87 22.26
N GLN A 306 7.82 18.96 21.60
CA GLN A 306 6.87 19.33 20.54
C GLN A 306 5.48 19.66 21.11
N SER A 307 4.86 20.73 20.60
CA SER A 307 3.54 21.21 21.01
C SER A 307 2.59 21.25 19.81
N PRO A 308 1.29 20.93 19.97
CA PRO A 308 0.32 21.06 18.88
C PRO A 308 0.20 22.50 18.34
N ALA A 309 0.61 23.50 19.12
CA ALA A 309 0.69 24.88 18.66
C ALA A 309 1.85 25.08 17.66
N HIS A 310 3.01 24.46 17.91
CA HIS A 310 4.18 24.51 17.03
C HIS A 310 3.91 23.78 15.71
N ASP A 311 3.24 22.63 15.72
CA ASP A 311 2.86 21.93 14.48
C ASP A 311 1.94 22.75 13.61
N ARG A 312 0.91 23.37 14.21
CA ARG A 312 0.00 24.26 13.48
C ARG A 312 0.74 25.45 12.88
N LEU A 313 1.68 26.03 13.64
CA LEU A 313 2.47 27.17 13.19
C LEU A 313 3.42 26.78 12.04
N ALA A 314 4.06 25.61 12.12
CA ALA A 314 4.91 25.08 11.06
C ALA A 314 4.12 24.76 9.77
N ASP A 315 2.95 24.16 9.90
CA ASP A 315 2.07 23.87 8.75
C ASP A 315 1.51 25.16 8.14
N LEU A 316 1.19 26.16 8.97
CA LEU A 316 0.77 27.48 8.51
C LEU A 316 1.89 28.17 7.73
N PHE A 317 3.12 28.16 8.25
CA PHE A 317 4.30 28.70 7.57
C PHE A 317 4.52 28.10 6.17
N LEU A 318 4.40 26.78 6.04
CA LEU A 318 4.60 26.08 4.77
C LEU A 318 3.49 26.40 3.75
N LYS A 319 2.24 26.54 4.20
CA LYS A 319 1.07 26.83 3.34
C LYS A 319 0.99 28.28 2.91
N ASN A 320 1.41 29.20 3.76
CA ASN A 320 1.30 30.63 3.53
C ASN A 320 2.23 31.11 2.40
N ALA A 321 1.73 32.11 1.67
CA ALA A 321 2.55 32.91 0.77
C ALA A 321 3.58 33.75 1.57
N ALA A 322 4.65 34.21 0.91
CA ALA A 322 5.70 34.98 1.57
C ALA A 322 5.16 36.24 2.25
N GLU A 323 4.25 36.97 1.59
CA GLU A 323 3.61 38.16 2.14
C GLU A 323 2.81 37.86 3.42
N GLN A 324 2.10 36.73 3.44
CA GLN A 324 1.31 36.31 4.61
C GLN A 324 2.23 35.99 5.79
N ASN A 325 3.34 35.29 5.55
CA ASN A 325 4.33 35.02 6.60
C ASN A 325 5.01 36.29 7.11
N ARG A 326 5.29 37.28 6.26
CA ARG A 326 5.83 38.58 6.71
C ARG A 326 4.86 39.35 7.60
N SER A 327 3.56 39.21 7.36
CA SER A 327 2.52 39.90 8.13
C SER A 327 2.20 39.23 9.48
N ASP A 328 2.58 37.96 9.67
CA ASP A 328 2.35 37.22 10.91
C ASP A 328 3.54 37.45 11.88
N PRO A 329 3.31 38.06 13.08
CA PRO A 329 4.37 38.33 14.04
C PRO A 329 5.16 37.08 14.49
N HIS A 330 4.55 35.89 14.43
CA HIS A 330 5.19 34.64 14.82
C HIS A 330 6.02 34.01 13.69
N LEU A 331 5.77 34.39 12.43
CA LEU A 331 6.41 33.81 11.24
C LEU A 331 7.30 34.80 10.48
N ALA A 332 7.21 36.10 10.77
CA ALA A 332 7.99 37.12 10.09
C ALA A 332 9.50 36.86 10.16
N GLY A 333 10.01 36.42 11.32
CA GLY A 333 11.41 36.04 11.49
C GLY A 333 11.81 34.83 10.64
N ALA A 334 10.95 33.81 10.55
CA ALA A 334 11.17 32.63 9.72
C ALA A 334 11.20 33.00 8.22
N GLN A 335 10.31 33.91 7.78
CA GLN A 335 10.28 34.37 6.39
C GLN A 335 11.49 35.25 6.04
N ALA A 336 11.99 36.06 6.97
CA ALA A 336 13.20 36.86 6.76
C ALA A 336 14.44 35.99 6.44
N ILE A 337 14.55 34.82 7.08
CA ILE A 337 15.61 33.85 6.81
C ILE A 337 15.49 33.26 5.40
N VAL A 338 14.27 32.91 4.98
CA VAL A 338 14.02 32.45 3.60
C VAL A 338 14.39 33.53 2.58
N ASP A 339 14.01 34.78 2.85
CA ASP A 339 14.31 35.93 1.99
C ASP A 339 15.84 36.15 1.88
N GLN A 340 16.60 35.91 2.97
CA GLN A 340 18.07 35.95 2.96
C GLN A 340 18.68 34.82 2.11
N VAL A 341 18.17 33.59 2.24
CA VAL A 341 18.62 32.44 1.41
C VAL A 341 18.38 32.71 -0.08
N GLN A 342 17.23 33.30 -0.42
CA GLN A 342 16.90 33.70 -1.79
C GLN A 342 17.86 34.79 -2.31
N ALA A 343 18.17 35.80 -1.50
CA ALA A 343 19.09 36.88 -1.89
C ALA A 343 20.51 36.37 -2.16
N VAL A 344 21.01 35.44 -1.35
CA VAL A 344 22.34 34.81 -1.54
C VAL A 344 22.38 33.99 -2.83
N SER A 345 21.35 33.19 -3.08
CA SER A 345 21.28 32.37 -4.30
C SER A 345 21.28 33.24 -5.56
N ARG A 346 20.61 34.40 -5.51
CA ARG A 346 20.66 35.42 -6.58
C ARG A 346 22.07 36.00 -6.77
N GLN A 347 22.76 36.33 -5.68
CA GLN A 347 24.13 36.88 -5.73
C GLN A 347 25.14 35.87 -6.28
N ARG A 348 24.94 34.58 -6.05
CA ARG A 348 25.76 33.49 -6.61
C ARG A 348 25.51 33.24 -8.10
N GLY A 349 24.42 33.79 -8.65
CA GLY A 349 24.02 33.56 -10.04
C GLY A 349 23.38 32.18 -10.26
N ASP A 350 22.77 31.60 -9.22
CA ASP A 350 22.13 30.29 -9.31
C ASP A 350 20.96 30.32 -10.31
N GLY A 351 20.87 29.29 -11.16
CA GLY A 351 19.76 29.15 -12.10
C GLY A 351 18.40 28.97 -11.41
N PRO A 352 17.27 29.24 -12.09
CA PRO A 352 15.94 29.26 -11.48
C PRO A 352 15.56 27.99 -10.70
N ARG A 353 15.84 26.81 -11.27
CA ARG A 353 15.56 25.50 -10.65
C ARG A 353 16.38 25.25 -9.38
N LEU A 354 17.64 25.67 -9.37
CA LEU A 354 18.52 25.49 -8.22
C LEU A 354 18.11 26.43 -7.07
N MET A 355 17.70 27.65 -7.41
CA MET A 355 17.18 28.63 -6.46
C MET A 355 15.88 28.15 -5.80
N GLU A 356 14.94 27.63 -6.59
CA GLU A 356 13.68 27.06 -6.08
C GLU A 356 13.93 25.90 -5.11
N GLY A 357 14.78 24.93 -5.50
CA GLY A 357 15.13 23.82 -4.61
C GLY A 357 15.82 24.25 -3.31
N THR A 358 16.65 25.30 -3.36
CA THR A 358 17.32 25.85 -2.17
C THR A 358 16.34 26.52 -1.22
N ILE A 359 15.36 27.26 -1.77
CA ILE A 359 14.29 27.91 -1.00
C ILE A 359 13.39 26.86 -0.34
N ASP A 360 13.00 25.81 -1.07
CA ASP A 360 12.17 24.73 -0.53
C ASP A 360 12.87 23.95 0.57
N ALA A 361 14.17 23.67 0.41
CA ALA A 361 14.99 23.05 1.45
C ALA A 361 15.07 23.92 2.72
N ALA A 362 15.23 25.23 2.56
CA ALA A 362 15.23 26.17 3.68
C ALA A 362 13.87 26.22 4.38
N ARG A 363 12.76 26.35 3.62
CA ARG A 363 11.40 26.32 4.18
C ARG A 363 11.12 25.04 4.96
N THR A 364 11.54 23.90 4.44
CA THR A 364 11.37 22.59 5.09
C THR A 364 12.16 22.50 6.40
N SER A 365 13.41 22.98 6.40
CA SER A 365 14.27 22.97 7.60
C SER A 365 13.75 23.90 8.69
N ILE A 366 13.32 25.12 8.32
CA ILE A 366 12.72 26.08 9.26
C ILE A 366 11.44 25.50 9.86
N ALA A 367 10.56 24.89 9.05
CA ALA A 367 9.36 24.22 9.57
C ALA A 367 9.69 23.10 10.56
N ALA A 368 10.75 22.33 10.32
CA ALA A 368 11.22 21.32 11.27
C ALA A 368 11.70 21.94 12.60
N ASN A 369 12.38 23.08 12.54
CA ASN A 369 12.80 23.82 13.73
C ASN A 369 11.61 24.39 14.51
N ILE A 370 10.61 24.93 13.82
CA ILE A 370 9.35 25.38 14.44
C ILE A 370 8.70 24.21 15.18
N ARG A 371 8.53 23.04 14.54
CA ARG A 371 7.95 21.84 15.18
C ARG A 371 8.70 21.43 16.43
N ALA A 372 10.03 21.48 16.38
CA ALA A 372 10.92 21.13 17.50
C ALA A 372 11.02 22.22 18.58
N GLY A 373 10.41 23.40 18.41
CA GLY A 373 10.55 24.52 19.34
C GLY A 373 11.97 25.10 19.40
N ARG A 374 12.75 24.96 18.31
CA ARG A 374 14.13 25.44 18.19
C ARG A 374 14.19 26.79 17.46
N PRO A 375 15.29 27.56 17.59
CA PRO A 375 15.51 28.77 16.78
C PRO A 375 15.38 28.47 15.28
N PHE A 376 14.87 29.43 14.51
CA PHE A 376 14.59 29.20 13.08
C PHE A 376 15.85 28.87 12.28
N GLU A 377 16.98 29.55 12.58
CA GLU A 377 18.28 29.33 11.93
C GLU A 377 19.02 28.03 12.34
N ASP A 378 18.51 27.24 13.30
CA ASP A 378 19.24 26.09 13.82
C ASP A 378 19.54 25.05 12.73
N GLY A 379 20.82 24.72 12.55
CA GLY A 379 21.29 23.80 11.50
C GLY A 379 21.26 24.36 10.07
N LEU A 380 20.86 25.62 9.86
CA LEU A 380 20.97 26.29 8.55
C LEU A 380 22.36 26.91 8.41
N THR A 381 23.04 26.58 7.31
CA THR A 381 24.29 27.26 6.93
C THR A 381 23.95 28.63 6.34
N LEU A 382 23.75 29.62 7.21
CA LEU A 382 23.63 31.02 6.81
C LEU A 382 25.03 31.57 6.49
N PRO A 383 25.26 32.16 5.30
CA PRO A 383 26.54 32.79 5.01
C PRO A 383 26.72 34.02 5.91
N THR A 384 27.81 34.03 6.67
CA THR A 384 28.28 35.20 7.41
C THR A 384 28.51 36.35 6.44
N GLN A 385 27.99 37.54 6.75
CA GLN A 385 28.40 38.78 6.10
C GLN A 385 29.89 39.01 6.40
N ASP A 386 30.77 38.53 5.54
CA ASP A 386 32.18 38.87 5.64
C ASP A 386 32.37 40.31 5.17
N ARG A 387 32.50 41.23 6.13
CA ARG A 387 32.94 42.60 5.89
C ARG A 387 34.43 42.55 5.53
N SER A 388 34.78 43.24 4.45
CA SER A 388 36.14 43.64 4.01
C SER A 388 36.90 42.70 3.06
N LYS A 389 36.81 43.02 1.77
CA LYS A 389 37.98 43.00 0.89
C LYS A 389 38.30 44.45 0.51
N PRO A 390 39.52 44.97 0.76
CA PRO A 390 39.91 46.30 0.28
C PRO A 390 40.00 46.28 -1.26
N PRO A 391 39.79 47.43 -1.94
CA PRO A 391 39.87 47.49 -3.39
C PRO A 391 41.31 47.24 -3.86
N ALA A 392 41.44 46.55 -5.00
CA ALA A 392 42.71 46.27 -5.65
C ALA A 392 43.42 47.58 -6.05
N PRO A 393 44.76 47.65 -5.99
CA PRO A 393 45.49 48.86 -6.34
C PRO A 393 45.42 49.11 -7.85
N ASP A 394 45.12 50.37 -8.19
CA ASP A 394 45.13 50.93 -9.52
C ASP A 394 46.52 50.78 -10.16
N LYS A 395 46.59 50.03 -11.27
CA LYS A 395 47.78 49.98 -12.13
C LYS A 395 47.60 50.96 -13.28
N SER A 396 47.73 52.25 -12.97
CA SER A 396 48.03 53.27 -13.97
C SER A 396 49.19 54.15 -13.48
N ARG A 397 50.41 53.81 -13.93
CA ARG A 397 51.49 54.73 -14.37
C ARG A 397 52.86 54.04 -14.41
N GLY A 398 53.36 53.83 -15.64
CA GLY A 398 54.68 54.30 -16.07
C GLY A 398 55.89 53.37 -15.89
N ARG A 399 56.31 52.73 -16.98
CA ARG A 399 57.44 53.20 -17.79
C ARG A 399 57.33 52.71 -19.22
#